data_AF-A0A353GY11-F1
#
_entry.id   AF-A0A353GY11-F1
#
_cell.length_a   1.000
_cell.length_b   1.000
_cell.length_c   1.000
_cell.angle_alpha   90.00
_cell.angle_beta   90.00
_cell.angle_gamma   90.00
#
_symmetry.space_group_name_H-M   'P 1'
#
loop_
_entity.id
_entity.type
_entity.pdbx_description
1 polymer ?
#
loop_
_entity_poly.entity_id
_entity_poly.type
_entity_poly.pdbx_seq_one_letter_code
_entity_poly.pdbx_strand_id
1 'polypeptide(L)'
;MERFSANKLIGLSLKLSIILFMLAMTAGCMQSKPLALKPAENIRALLRVDHHTGPFHIGDEIPVILTVEARKGISFQLPGFDESTTGGLELKTKQAMKPETFSGEIRQTTRYLFAGWHVGRFTIPAANLPYQTSSNGQGAIKLAPISVNLSSVLPKGISGDELLTFNIQGIQSPLNLEPRYFLLKWFGLGAFIIVLLGLLLWLYQRSVLKSGPASEVVKEPAHFIALRRLDAIRSMSLTGPDGCKIFYSELSECIREYMENRYSIRALEMTTEEFLKSLTTGAYLNQEQQALLNGFMQQSDLVKFANHSPSDDEAEASLRHIKELVEATKELPEQPDTQSVSVQTTL
;
A
#
# COMPACT_ATOMS: atom_id res chain seq x y z
N MET A 1 -27.00 -24.75 -0.89
CA MET A 1 -25.80 -24.41 -1.71
C MET A 1 -25.62 -22.91 -1.99
N GLU A 2 -26.37 -21.98 -1.36
CA GLU A 2 -26.29 -20.54 -1.72
C GLU A 2 -25.49 -19.62 -0.77
N ARG A 3 -25.06 -20.07 0.42
CA ARG A 3 -24.44 -19.17 1.42
C ARG A 3 -22.93 -18.95 1.28
N PHE A 4 -22.26 -19.66 0.36
CA PHE A 4 -20.80 -19.55 0.17
C PHE A 4 -20.34 -18.37 -0.71
N SER A 5 -21.27 -17.67 -1.38
CA SER A 5 -20.95 -16.57 -2.30
C SER A 5 -20.82 -15.20 -1.59
N ALA A 6 -21.55 -14.97 -0.50
CA ALA A 6 -21.69 -13.65 0.09
C ALA A 6 -20.41 -13.12 0.78
N ASN A 7 -19.67 -13.95 1.51
CA ASN A 7 -18.48 -13.50 2.25
C ASN A 7 -17.28 -13.20 1.35
N LYS A 8 -17.22 -13.82 0.16
CA LYS A 8 -16.17 -13.53 -0.83
C LYS A 8 -16.44 -12.23 -1.60
N LEU A 9 -17.72 -11.89 -1.81
CA LEU A 9 -18.17 -10.64 -2.45
C LEU A 9 -17.93 -9.40 -1.57
N ILE A 10 -18.11 -9.51 -0.25
CA ILE A 10 -17.92 -8.38 0.68
C ILE A 10 -16.44 -7.98 0.75
N GLY A 11 -15.52 -8.95 0.85
CA GLY A 11 -14.06 -8.69 0.85
C GLY A 11 -13.53 -8.16 -0.49
N LEU A 12 -14.18 -8.51 -1.61
CA LEU A 12 -13.82 -8.01 -2.94
C LEU A 12 -14.29 -6.56 -3.14
N SER A 13 -15.51 -6.21 -2.67
CA SER A 13 -16.03 -4.84 -2.79
C SER A 13 -15.23 -3.82 -1.99
N LEU A 14 -14.72 -4.21 -0.82
CA LEU A 14 -13.91 -3.33 0.04
C LEU A 14 -12.53 -3.06 -0.58
N LYS A 15 -11.89 -4.08 -1.18
CA LYS A 15 -10.64 -3.93 -1.92
C LYS A 15 -10.80 -3.10 -3.20
N LEU A 16 -11.92 -3.28 -3.91
CA LEU A 16 -12.22 -2.52 -5.13
C LEU A 16 -12.46 -1.02 -4.82
N SER A 17 -13.14 -0.71 -3.70
CA SER A 17 -13.38 0.67 -3.28
C SER A 17 -12.11 1.40 -2.85
N ILE A 18 -11.16 0.72 -2.21
CA ILE A 18 -9.87 1.31 -1.81
C ILE A 18 -8.99 1.59 -3.04
N ILE A 19 -9.01 0.69 -4.03
CA ILE A 19 -8.29 0.89 -5.30
C ILE A 19 -8.92 2.04 -6.11
N LEU A 20 -10.26 2.14 -6.15
CA LEU A 20 -10.96 3.21 -6.84
C LEU A 20 -10.73 4.58 -6.18
N PHE A 21 -10.60 4.63 -4.85
CA PHE A 21 -10.29 5.86 -4.11
C PHE A 21 -8.83 6.31 -4.29
N MET A 22 -7.88 5.36 -4.38
CA MET A 22 -6.48 5.64 -4.75
C MET A 22 -6.36 6.14 -6.19
N LEU A 23 -7.18 5.63 -7.12
CA LEU A 23 -7.20 6.07 -8.52
C LEU A 23 -7.83 7.47 -8.68
N ALA A 24 -8.75 7.86 -7.79
CA ALA A 24 -9.36 9.20 -7.80
C ALA A 24 -8.43 10.30 -7.27
N MET A 25 -7.47 9.97 -6.39
CA MET A 25 -6.51 10.95 -5.85
C MET A 25 -5.37 11.31 -6.83
N THR A 26 -5.10 10.48 -7.84
CA THR A 26 -4.10 10.78 -8.88
C THR A 26 -4.66 11.58 -10.05
N ALA A 27 -6.00 11.66 -10.19
CA ALA A 27 -6.67 12.39 -11.26
C ALA A 27 -6.74 13.91 -11.04
N GLY A 28 -6.26 14.42 -9.89
CA GLY A 28 -6.21 15.85 -9.57
C GLY A 28 -5.02 16.61 -10.14
N CYS A 29 -4.18 15.99 -10.99
CA CYS A 29 -3.16 16.73 -11.72
C CYS A 29 -3.83 17.58 -12.80
N MET A 30 -3.92 18.89 -12.56
CA MET A 30 -4.31 19.89 -13.55
C MET A 30 -3.35 19.80 -14.75
N GLN A 31 -3.70 18.95 -15.72
CA GLN A 31 -3.02 18.88 -17.01
C GLN A 31 -3.40 20.13 -17.81
N SER A 32 -2.48 21.09 -17.82
CA SER A 32 -2.50 22.18 -18.79
C SER A 32 -2.56 21.57 -20.19
N LYS A 33 -3.51 22.04 -21.01
CA LYS A 33 -3.72 21.52 -22.37
C LYS A 33 -2.40 21.56 -23.15
N PRO A 34 -1.99 20.45 -23.78
CA PRO A 34 -0.76 20.43 -24.55
C PRO A 34 -0.86 21.39 -25.75
N LEU A 35 0.23 22.08 -26.09
CA LEU A 35 0.34 22.58 -27.46
C LEU A 35 0.40 21.32 -28.34
N ALA A 36 -0.52 21.16 -29.27
CA ALA A 36 -0.46 20.01 -30.16
C ALA A 36 0.54 20.32 -31.29
N LEU A 37 1.56 19.47 -31.47
CA LEU A 37 2.41 19.49 -32.66
C LEU A 37 1.53 19.21 -33.89
N LYS A 38 1.65 20.02 -34.94
CA LYS A 38 0.95 19.72 -36.20
C LYS A 38 1.61 18.48 -36.85
N PRO A 39 0.87 17.63 -37.59
CA PRO A 39 1.40 16.36 -38.12
C PRO A 39 2.70 16.45 -38.94
N ALA A 40 2.97 17.60 -39.56
CA ALA A 40 4.14 17.86 -40.40
C ALA A 40 5.30 18.59 -39.68
N GLU A 41 5.16 18.93 -38.40
CA GLU A 41 6.14 19.72 -37.65
C GLU A 41 6.95 18.80 -36.72
N ASN A 42 8.29 18.89 -36.77
CA ASN A 42 9.18 18.05 -35.96
C ASN A 42 9.44 18.63 -34.56
N ILE A 43 9.37 19.95 -34.45
CA ILE A 43 9.59 20.72 -33.22
C ILE A 43 8.74 21.98 -33.29
N ARG A 44 8.16 22.39 -32.17
CA ARG A 44 7.38 23.62 -32.03
C ARG A 44 7.84 24.36 -30.79
N ALA A 45 7.97 25.66 -30.89
CA ALA A 45 8.37 26.49 -29.77
C ALA A 45 7.43 27.71 -29.66
N LEU A 46 7.00 28.01 -28.43
CA LEU A 46 6.20 29.17 -28.12
C LEU A 46 6.90 29.97 -27.02
N LEU A 47 7.23 31.23 -27.33
CA LEU A 47 7.65 32.22 -26.35
C LEU A 47 6.42 33.05 -25.98
N ARG A 48 6.13 33.19 -24.69
CA ARG A 48 5.01 34.00 -24.20
C ARG A 48 5.38 34.71 -22.90
N VAL A 49 4.80 35.87 -22.66
CA VAL A 49 4.82 36.50 -21.34
C VAL A 49 3.70 35.89 -20.51
N ASP A 50 3.99 35.61 -19.24
CA ASP A 50 2.95 35.22 -18.30
C ASP A 50 2.17 36.46 -17.86
N HIS A 51 1.04 36.72 -18.50
CA HIS A 51 0.22 37.91 -18.27
C HIS A 51 -0.60 37.86 -16.97
N HIS A 52 -0.53 36.77 -16.20
CA HIS A 52 -1.22 36.66 -14.91
C HIS A 52 -0.72 37.65 -13.85
N THR A 53 0.45 38.26 -14.04
CA THR A 53 1.09 39.22 -13.10
C THR A 53 0.68 40.69 -13.27
N GLY A 54 -0.26 41.03 -14.16
CA GLY A 54 -0.78 42.41 -14.29
C GLY A 54 0.12 43.34 -15.10
N PRO A 55 -0.13 44.67 -15.09
CA PRO A 55 0.75 45.64 -15.73
C PRO A 55 2.11 45.64 -15.03
N PHE A 56 3.19 45.55 -15.81
CA PHE A 56 4.54 45.56 -15.27
C PHE A 56 5.01 46.99 -15.01
N HIS A 57 5.72 47.18 -13.91
CA HIS A 57 6.35 48.42 -13.51
C HIS A 57 7.87 48.31 -13.51
N ILE A 58 8.53 49.45 -13.29
CA ILE A 58 9.99 49.49 -13.17
C ILE A 58 10.43 48.62 -11.99
N GLY A 59 11.39 47.73 -12.22
CA GLY A 59 11.91 46.81 -11.21
C GLY A 59 11.07 45.55 -10.99
N ASP A 60 9.91 45.41 -11.62
CA ASP A 60 9.12 44.18 -11.56
C ASP A 60 9.84 43.05 -12.31
N GLU A 61 9.71 41.82 -11.81
CA GLU A 61 10.14 40.63 -12.52
C GLU A 61 9.12 40.25 -13.59
N ILE A 62 9.54 40.27 -14.85
CA ILE A 62 8.73 39.95 -16.03
C ILE A 62 8.97 38.49 -16.40
N PRO A 63 8.05 37.56 -16.06
CA PRO A 63 8.17 36.16 -16.42
C PRO A 63 7.87 35.91 -17.89
N VAL A 64 8.88 35.47 -18.62
CA VAL A 64 8.78 35.01 -20.00
C VAL A 64 8.99 33.50 -20.04
N ILE A 65 8.02 32.79 -20.59
CA ILE A 65 8.00 31.33 -20.64
C ILE A 65 8.26 30.90 -22.09
N LEU A 66 9.32 30.12 -22.28
CA LEU A 66 9.61 29.41 -23.51
C LEU A 66 9.18 27.94 -23.33
N THR A 67 8.18 27.53 -24.09
CA THR A 67 7.75 26.12 -24.16
C THR A 67 8.22 25.55 -25.48
N VAL A 68 9.07 24.52 -25.43
CA VAL A 68 9.55 23.77 -26.60
C VAL A 68 8.98 22.37 -26.54
N GLU A 69 8.35 21.93 -27.61
CA GLU A 69 7.84 20.58 -27.80
C GLU A 69 8.53 19.96 -29.00
N ALA A 70 9.20 18.83 -28.80
CA ALA A 70 9.99 18.17 -29.83
C ALA A 70 9.72 16.67 -29.83
N ARG A 71 9.79 16.02 -30.99
CA ARG A 71 9.75 14.55 -31.07
C ARG A 71 11.01 13.94 -30.44
N LYS A 72 10.88 12.71 -29.95
CA LYS A 72 12.00 11.95 -29.36
C LYS A 72 13.18 11.86 -30.35
N GLY A 73 14.38 12.24 -29.89
CA GLY A 73 15.61 12.18 -30.68
C GLY A 73 16.06 13.52 -31.31
N ILE A 74 15.32 14.61 -31.07
CA ILE A 74 15.70 15.96 -31.50
C ILE A 74 16.43 16.69 -30.36
N SER A 75 17.62 17.23 -30.65
CA SER A 75 18.34 18.13 -29.75
C SER A 75 18.15 19.58 -30.20
N PHE A 76 18.06 20.51 -29.25
CA PHE A 76 17.90 21.94 -29.54
C PHE A 76 18.75 22.77 -28.60
N GLN A 77 19.18 23.94 -29.06
CA GLN A 77 19.95 24.89 -28.26
C GLN A 77 19.06 26.09 -27.91
N LEU A 78 18.90 26.35 -26.61
CA LEU A 78 18.09 27.48 -26.14
C LEU A 78 18.72 28.82 -26.54
N PRO A 79 17.92 29.82 -26.95
CA PRO A 79 18.44 31.14 -27.26
C PRO A 79 19.02 31.81 -26.00
N GLY A 80 20.11 32.55 -26.21
CA GLY A 80 20.62 33.54 -25.26
C GLY A 80 19.89 34.87 -25.44
N PHE A 81 19.60 35.54 -24.34
CA PHE A 81 19.03 36.89 -24.34
C PHE A 81 19.97 37.78 -23.52
N ASP A 82 20.50 38.81 -24.17
CA ASP A 82 21.39 39.80 -23.55
C ASP A 82 20.67 41.15 -23.47
N GLU A 83 21.07 42.02 -22.53
CA GLU A 83 20.46 43.33 -22.27
C GLU A 83 20.38 44.23 -23.52
N SER A 84 21.40 44.17 -24.38
CA SER A 84 21.46 44.92 -25.65
C SER A 84 20.43 44.44 -26.68
N THR A 85 20.07 43.16 -26.63
CA THR A 85 19.14 42.54 -27.59
C THR A 85 17.68 42.76 -27.20
N THR A 86 17.39 42.90 -25.91
CA THR A 86 16.03 43.05 -25.35
C THR A 86 15.60 44.51 -25.17
N GLY A 87 16.39 45.46 -25.67
CA GLY A 87 16.11 46.89 -25.58
C GLY A 87 16.31 47.49 -24.19
N GLY A 88 17.17 46.90 -23.35
CA GLY A 88 17.43 47.35 -21.98
C GLY A 88 16.71 46.55 -20.88
N LEU A 89 16.21 45.35 -21.20
CA LEU A 89 15.72 44.41 -20.19
C LEU A 89 16.86 43.48 -19.75
N GLU A 90 17.19 43.52 -18.47
CA GLU A 90 18.23 42.69 -17.86
C GLU A 90 17.67 41.29 -17.57
N LEU A 91 18.37 40.24 -17.99
CA LEU A 91 18.02 38.86 -17.63
C LEU A 91 18.53 38.55 -16.22
N LYS A 92 17.62 38.46 -15.25
CA LYS A 92 17.94 38.15 -13.84
C LYS A 92 18.19 36.67 -13.61
N THR A 93 17.32 35.81 -14.16
CA THR A 93 17.39 34.36 -13.89
C THR A 93 16.82 33.57 -15.06
N LYS A 94 17.47 32.43 -15.32
CA LYS A 94 17.01 31.41 -16.27
C LYS A 94 16.80 30.10 -15.51
N GLN A 95 15.56 29.61 -15.49
CA GLN A 95 15.18 28.38 -14.81
C GLN A 95 14.59 27.38 -15.81
N ALA A 96 15.30 26.26 -16.03
CA ALA A 96 14.76 25.15 -16.80
C ALA A 96 13.92 24.23 -15.89
N MET A 97 12.69 23.95 -16.30
CA MET A 97 11.82 22.99 -15.63
C MET A 97 12.17 21.57 -16.06
N LYS A 98 11.82 20.59 -15.22
CA LYS A 98 11.98 19.17 -15.57
C LYS A 98 11.24 18.87 -16.88
N PRO A 99 11.88 18.18 -17.85
CA PRO A 99 11.21 17.80 -19.09
C PRO A 99 10.04 16.85 -18.81
N GLU A 100 8.92 17.08 -19.48
CA GLU A 100 7.74 16.23 -19.45
C GLU A 100 7.69 15.37 -20.72
N THR A 101 7.42 14.08 -20.60
CA THR A 101 7.22 13.20 -21.76
C THR A 101 5.72 12.99 -21.99
N PHE A 102 5.23 13.30 -23.18
CA PHE A 102 3.82 13.15 -23.54
C PHE A 102 3.70 12.46 -24.90
N SER A 103 3.06 11.29 -24.97
CA SER A 103 2.72 10.59 -26.22
C SER A 103 3.87 10.42 -27.24
N GLY A 104 5.11 10.24 -26.77
CA GLY A 104 6.31 10.10 -27.62
C GLY A 104 7.03 11.42 -27.96
N GLU A 105 6.53 12.53 -27.44
CA GLU A 105 7.09 13.88 -27.54
C GLU A 105 7.69 14.32 -26.20
N ILE A 106 8.68 15.21 -26.25
CA ILE A 106 9.34 15.81 -25.10
C ILE A 106 8.94 17.27 -25.05
N ARG A 107 8.38 17.71 -23.91
CA ARG A 107 8.14 19.12 -23.59
C ARG A 107 9.20 19.61 -22.63
N GLN A 108 9.90 20.67 -23.01
CA GLN A 108 10.80 21.41 -22.15
C GLN A 108 10.28 22.83 -21.95
N THR A 109 10.06 23.20 -20.70
CA THR A 109 9.64 24.55 -20.33
C THR A 109 10.80 25.28 -19.66
N THR A 110 11.14 26.46 -20.15
CA THR A 110 12.18 27.32 -19.56
C THR A 110 11.57 28.68 -19.22
N ARG A 111 11.76 29.13 -17.98
CA ARG A 111 11.33 30.44 -17.50
C ARG A 111 12.51 31.40 -17.48
N TYR A 112 12.35 32.55 -18.11
CA TYR A 112 13.27 33.67 -18.11
C TYR A 112 12.64 34.80 -17.29
N LEU A 113 13.36 35.32 -16.31
CA LEU A 113 12.93 36.48 -15.51
C LEU A 113 13.71 37.69 -15.99
N PHE A 114 13.01 38.63 -16.61
CA PHE A 114 13.58 39.91 -17.04
C PHE A 114 13.20 41.02 -16.06
N ALA A 115 14.06 42.02 -15.92
CA ALA A 115 13.75 43.25 -15.18
C ALA A 115 14.15 44.47 -16.02
N GLY A 116 13.38 45.55 -15.93
CA GLY A 116 13.68 46.80 -16.62
C GLY A 116 13.76 47.97 -15.66
N TRP A 117 14.70 48.88 -15.92
CA TRP A 117 15.01 50.04 -15.08
C TRP A 117 14.47 51.37 -15.64
N HIS A 118 13.83 51.32 -16.81
CA HIS A 118 13.28 52.48 -17.49
C HIS A 118 11.82 52.25 -17.89
N VAL A 119 11.03 53.34 -17.94
CA VAL A 119 9.64 53.32 -18.42
C VAL A 119 9.63 53.30 -19.93
N GLY A 120 8.75 52.51 -20.53
CA GLY A 120 8.58 52.48 -21.97
C GLY A 120 8.19 51.12 -22.51
N ARG A 121 8.15 51.04 -23.85
CA ARG A 121 7.88 49.79 -24.57
C ARG A 121 9.20 49.11 -24.89
N PHE A 122 9.42 47.97 -24.27
CA PHE A 122 10.55 47.07 -24.52
C PHE A 122 10.12 45.96 -25.45
N THR A 123 11.04 45.47 -26.28
CA THR A 123 10.76 44.37 -27.20
C THR A 123 11.83 43.31 -27.05
N ILE A 124 11.41 42.12 -26.65
CA ILE A 124 12.23 40.91 -26.72
C ILE A 124 12.25 40.48 -28.18
N PRO A 125 13.42 40.42 -28.82
CA PRO A 125 13.53 40.24 -30.25
C PRO A 125 13.13 38.82 -30.65
N ALA A 126 12.80 38.65 -31.93
CA ALA A 126 12.66 37.34 -32.51
C ALA A 126 13.99 36.56 -32.36
N ALA A 127 13.93 35.39 -31.74
CA ALA A 127 15.08 34.52 -31.54
C ALA A 127 14.96 33.26 -32.38
N ASN A 128 16.08 32.76 -32.89
CA ASN A 128 16.12 31.48 -33.60
C ASN A 128 16.44 30.36 -32.62
N LEU A 129 15.66 29.28 -32.68
CA LEU A 129 15.88 28.06 -31.94
C LEU A 129 16.44 26.99 -32.91
N PRO A 130 17.77 26.85 -33.02
CA PRO A 130 18.37 25.82 -33.86
C PRO A 130 18.13 24.44 -33.24
N TYR A 131 17.82 23.47 -34.09
CA TYR A 131 17.61 22.09 -33.71
C TYR A 131 18.31 21.13 -34.67
N GLN A 132 18.69 19.97 -34.16
CA GLN A 132 19.27 18.86 -34.91
C GLN A 132 18.40 17.63 -34.71
N THR A 133 18.07 16.97 -35.82
CA THR A 133 17.35 15.70 -35.82
C THR A 133 18.34 14.53 -35.88
N SER A 134 17.91 13.34 -35.45
CA SER A 134 18.79 12.14 -35.41
C SER A 134 19.32 11.71 -36.79
N SER A 135 18.76 12.22 -37.88
CA SER A 135 19.18 11.97 -39.28
C SER A 135 20.10 13.07 -39.86
N ASN A 136 20.84 13.82 -39.03
CA ASN A 136 21.72 14.95 -39.42
C ASN A 136 21.04 16.14 -40.11
N GLY A 137 19.71 16.21 -40.13
CA GLY A 137 18.97 17.39 -40.57
C GLY A 137 19.11 18.53 -39.56
N GLN A 138 19.55 19.70 -40.01
CA GLN A 138 19.59 20.94 -39.24
C GLN A 138 18.42 21.84 -39.64
N GLY A 139 17.81 22.51 -38.67
CA GLY A 139 16.78 23.51 -38.91
C GLY A 139 16.76 24.55 -37.80
N ALA A 140 16.01 25.63 -38.01
CA ALA A 140 15.81 26.65 -37.00
C ALA A 140 14.34 27.10 -36.98
N ILE A 141 13.76 27.16 -35.79
CA ILE A 141 12.44 27.78 -35.58
C ILE A 141 12.64 29.25 -35.24
N LYS A 142 11.93 30.12 -35.94
CA LYS A 142 11.88 31.54 -35.60
C LYS A 142 10.80 31.79 -34.54
N LEU A 143 11.21 32.28 -33.37
CA LEU A 143 10.31 32.74 -32.32
C LEU A 143 9.80 34.14 -32.65
N ALA A 144 8.53 34.42 -32.37
CA ALA A 144 7.95 35.75 -32.54
C ALA A 144 8.52 36.73 -31.49
N PRO A 145 8.71 38.01 -31.84
CA PRO A 145 9.10 39.03 -30.88
C PRO A 145 7.95 39.31 -29.91
N ILE A 146 8.29 39.71 -28.68
CA ILE A 146 7.31 40.04 -27.65
C ILE A 146 7.55 41.46 -27.16
N SER A 147 6.50 42.29 -27.18
CA SER A 147 6.55 43.62 -26.62
C SER A 147 5.98 43.66 -25.20
N VAL A 148 6.71 44.27 -24.28
CA VAL A 148 6.32 44.49 -22.89
C VAL A 148 6.32 45.99 -22.62
N ASN A 149 5.30 46.51 -21.95
CA ASN A 149 5.22 47.91 -21.59
C ASN A 149 5.46 48.05 -20.09
N LEU A 150 6.52 48.76 -19.71
CA LEU A 150 6.80 49.10 -18.33
C LEU A 150 6.23 50.49 -18.03
N SER A 151 5.41 50.55 -16.99
CA SER A 151 4.80 51.79 -16.51
C SER A 151 5.41 52.25 -15.19
N SER A 152 5.40 53.55 -14.93
CA SER A 152 5.77 54.06 -13.61
C SER A 152 4.63 53.83 -12.63
N VAL A 153 4.96 53.41 -11.41
CA VAL A 153 4.02 53.40 -10.28
C VAL A 153 3.70 54.82 -9.82
N LEU A 154 4.57 55.79 -10.15
CA LEU A 154 4.38 57.18 -9.73
C LEU A 154 3.20 57.81 -10.49
N PRO A 155 2.29 58.49 -9.77
CA PRO A 155 1.20 59.25 -10.39
C PRO A 155 1.76 60.32 -11.34
N LYS A 156 1.17 60.43 -12.53
CA LYS A 156 1.59 61.40 -13.54
C LYS A 156 1.16 62.81 -13.11
N GLY A 157 2.08 63.77 -13.21
CA GLY A 157 1.78 65.20 -13.01
C GLY A 157 2.03 65.75 -11.60
N ILE A 158 2.73 65.01 -10.73
CA ILE A 158 3.07 65.41 -9.36
C ILE A 158 4.53 65.88 -9.30
N SER A 159 4.81 66.99 -8.62
CA SER A 159 6.17 67.53 -8.43
C SER A 159 6.99 66.65 -7.48
N GLY A 160 8.32 66.67 -7.61
CA GLY A 160 9.23 65.86 -6.77
C GLY A 160 9.04 66.10 -5.26
N ASP A 161 8.60 67.30 -4.90
CA ASP A 161 8.41 67.75 -3.52
C ASP A 161 7.15 67.12 -2.89
N GLU A 162 6.09 66.94 -3.69
CA GLU A 162 4.87 66.23 -3.30
C GLU A 162 5.08 64.72 -3.22
N LEU A 163 6.02 64.15 -4.01
CA LEU A 163 6.41 62.74 -3.91
C LEU A 163 7.01 62.38 -2.55
N LEU A 164 7.73 63.32 -1.91
CA LEU A 164 8.34 63.12 -0.59
C LEU A 164 7.31 63.17 0.55
N THR A 165 6.10 63.68 0.29
CA THR A 165 5.00 63.70 1.26
C THR A 165 4.14 62.43 1.20
N PHE A 166 4.31 61.58 0.19
CA PHE A 166 3.63 60.28 0.16
C PHE A 166 4.14 59.42 1.30
N ASN A 167 3.20 58.94 2.11
CA ASN A 167 3.47 58.04 3.20
C ASN A 167 4.01 56.72 2.63
N ILE A 168 5.34 56.53 2.66
CA ILE A 168 6.00 55.28 2.29
C ILE A 168 5.42 54.22 3.20
N GLN A 169 4.60 53.32 2.65
CA GLN A 169 4.04 52.24 3.45
C GLN A 169 5.20 51.44 4.04
N GLY A 170 5.26 51.38 5.37
CA GLY A 170 6.26 50.60 6.07
C GLY A 170 6.26 49.16 5.58
N ILE A 171 7.43 48.54 5.58
CA ILE A 171 7.63 47.13 5.18
C ILE A 171 6.52 46.30 5.80
N GLN A 172 5.64 45.73 4.97
CA GLN A 172 4.59 44.86 5.48
C GLN A 172 5.28 43.69 6.18
N SER A 173 4.91 43.45 7.44
CA SER A 173 5.37 42.26 8.14
C SER A 173 5.01 41.03 7.30
N PRO A 174 5.86 39.99 7.26
CA PRO A 174 5.59 38.80 6.48
C PRO A 174 4.18 38.32 6.78
N LEU A 175 3.39 38.04 5.73
CA LEU A 175 2.05 37.52 5.91
C LEU A 175 2.16 36.30 6.83
N ASN A 176 1.65 36.44 8.05
CA ASN A 176 1.44 35.32 8.96
C ASN A 176 0.31 34.50 8.34
N LEU A 177 0.67 33.69 7.35
CA LEU A 177 -0.17 32.63 6.83
C LEU A 177 -0.28 31.61 7.96
N GLU A 178 -1.24 31.85 8.85
CA GLU A 178 -1.70 30.85 9.83
C GLU A 178 -1.75 29.50 9.11
N PRO A 179 -1.00 28.49 9.58
CA PRO A 179 -0.95 27.23 8.87
C PRO A 179 -2.38 26.72 8.71
N ARG A 180 -2.79 26.45 7.45
CA ARG A 180 -4.14 25.95 7.17
C ARG A 180 -4.25 24.50 7.67
N TYR A 181 -4.44 24.32 8.97
CA TYR A 181 -4.66 23.03 9.62
C TYR A 181 -5.98 22.36 9.22
N PHE A 182 -6.75 22.96 8.31
CA PHE A 182 -7.97 22.36 7.77
C PHE A 182 -7.71 20.95 7.23
N LEU A 183 -6.62 20.75 6.47
CA LEU A 183 -6.23 19.42 5.98
C LEU A 183 -5.86 18.49 7.15
N LEU A 184 -5.19 19.00 8.18
CA LEU A 184 -4.82 18.23 9.37
C LEU A 184 -6.05 17.76 10.17
N LYS A 185 -7.14 18.54 10.18
CA LYS A 185 -8.43 18.12 10.76
C LYS A 185 -9.02 16.91 10.03
N TRP A 186 -8.93 16.87 8.70
CA TRP A 186 -9.39 15.71 7.91
C TRP A 186 -8.52 14.48 8.12
N PHE A 187 -7.19 14.65 8.24
CA PHE A 187 -6.29 13.55 8.59
C PHE A 187 -6.56 13.01 10.00
N GLY A 188 -6.81 13.90 10.97
CA GLY A 188 -7.21 13.52 12.33
C GLY A 188 -8.53 12.74 12.35
N LEU A 189 -9.52 13.21 11.60
CA LEU A 189 -10.81 12.52 11.46
C LEU A 189 -10.65 11.15 10.78
N GLY A 190 -9.84 11.05 9.73
CA GLY A 190 -9.55 9.78 9.05
C GLY A 190 -8.85 8.77 9.96
N ALA A 191 -7.83 9.21 10.72
CA ALA A 191 -7.14 8.38 11.69
C ALA A 191 -8.09 7.91 12.81
N PHE A 192 -8.96 8.79 13.31
CA PHE A 192 -9.97 8.45 14.30
C PHE A 192 -10.96 7.39 13.78
N ILE A 193 -11.45 7.51 12.54
CA ILE A 193 -12.34 6.53 11.91
C ILE A 193 -11.64 5.17 11.75
N ILE A 194 -10.36 5.15 11.36
CA ILE A 194 -9.59 3.90 11.22
C ILE A 194 -9.44 3.20 12.58
N VAL A 195 -9.09 3.94 13.63
CA VAL A 195 -8.97 3.40 14.99
C VAL A 195 -10.32 2.89 15.50
N LEU A 196 -11.39 3.65 15.28
CA LEU A 196 -12.74 3.28 15.68
C LEU A 196 -13.21 2.01 14.95
N LEU A 197 -12.97 1.90 13.65
CA LEU A 197 -13.30 0.72 12.85
C LEU A 197 -12.48 -0.50 13.27
N GLY A 198 -11.18 -0.31 13.55
CA GLY A 198 -10.32 -1.37 14.09
C GLY A 198 -10.81 -1.87 15.46
N LEU A 199 -11.23 -0.96 16.34
CA LEU A 199 -11.81 -1.29 17.64
C LEU A 199 -13.13 -2.04 17.50
N LEU A 200 -14.04 -1.56 16.64
CA LEU A 200 -15.31 -2.23 16.33
C LEU A 200 -15.10 -3.63 15.75
N LEU A 201 -14.16 -3.80 14.82
CA LEU A 201 -13.81 -5.10 14.26
C LEU A 201 -13.20 -6.03 15.31
N TRP A 202 -12.33 -5.52 16.18
CA TRP A 202 -11.74 -6.30 17.26
C TRP A 202 -12.80 -6.75 18.28
N LEU A 203 -13.71 -5.85 18.68
CA LEU A 203 -14.82 -6.17 19.56
C LEU A 203 -15.82 -7.12 18.89
N TYR A 204 -16.10 -6.95 17.60
CA TYR A 204 -16.95 -7.86 16.83
C TYR A 204 -16.33 -9.25 16.72
N GLN A 205 -15.04 -9.36 16.38
CA GLN A 205 -14.34 -10.65 16.40
C GLN A 205 -14.36 -11.27 17.78
N ARG A 206 -14.09 -10.48 18.84
CA ARG A 206 -14.16 -10.99 20.21
C ARG A 206 -15.57 -11.44 20.61
N SER A 207 -16.62 -10.78 20.11
CA SER A 207 -18.01 -11.15 20.38
C SER A 207 -18.48 -12.34 19.55
N VAL A 208 -18.08 -12.44 18.28
CA VAL A 208 -18.45 -13.57 17.41
C VAL A 208 -17.65 -14.82 17.74
N LEU A 209 -16.38 -14.70 18.12
CA LEU A 209 -15.57 -15.83 18.59
C LEU A 209 -15.99 -16.31 20.00
N LYS A 210 -16.67 -15.47 20.80
CA LYS A 210 -17.19 -15.84 22.12
C LYS A 210 -18.69 -16.14 22.16
N SER A 211 -19.45 -15.75 21.14
CA SER A 211 -20.93 -15.80 21.17
C SER A 211 -21.58 -16.13 19.83
N GLY A 212 -20.84 -16.63 18.85
CA GLY A 212 -21.49 -17.32 17.73
C GLY A 212 -22.24 -18.54 18.27
N PRO A 213 -23.54 -18.77 17.94
CA PRO A 213 -24.06 -20.12 18.02
C PRO A 213 -23.10 -20.95 17.18
N ALA A 214 -22.60 -22.06 17.74
CA ALA A 214 -21.83 -23.02 16.98
C ALA A 214 -22.60 -23.26 15.68
N SER A 215 -22.14 -22.65 14.59
CA SER A 215 -22.49 -23.15 13.29
C SER A 215 -21.91 -24.54 13.35
N GLU A 216 -22.79 -25.50 13.54
CA GLU A 216 -22.56 -26.92 13.43
C GLU A 216 -22.14 -27.18 11.98
N VAL A 217 -20.99 -26.66 11.59
CA VAL A 217 -20.08 -27.45 10.77
C VAL A 217 -19.87 -28.64 11.68
N VAL A 218 -20.57 -29.73 11.37
CA VAL A 218 -20.36 -31.03 11.99
C VAL A 218 -18.86 -31.29 11.83
N LYS A 219 -18.08 -30.87 12.83
CA LYS A 219 -16.67 -31.21 12.90
C LYS A 219 -16.71 -32.70 13.12
N GLU A 220 -16.20 -33.43 12.15
CA GLU A 220 -16.00 -34.86 12.29
C GLU A 220 -15.32 -35.11 13.65
N PRO A 221 -15.88 -35.95 14.53
CA PRO A 221 -15.33 -36.15 15.87
C PRO A 221 -13.84 -36.50 15.80
N ALA A 222 -13.04 -35.96 16.72
CA ALA A 222 -11.58 -36.07 16.68
C ALA A 222 -11.08 -37.52 16.52
N HIS A 223 -11.77 -38.47 17.15
CA HIS A 223 -11.43 -39.90 17.08
C HIS A 223 -11.60 -40.50 15.67
N PHE A 224 -12.58 -40.07 14.88
CA PHE A 224 -12.74 -40.56 13.50
C PHE A 224 -11.59 -40.12 12.60
N ILE A 225 -11.15 -38.86 12.74
CA ILE A 225 -9.99 -38.33 12.01
C ILE A 225 -8.72 -39.09 12.40
N ALA A 226 -8.50 -39.26 13.70
CA ALA A 226 -7.33 -39.97 14.24
C ALA A 226 -7.29 -41.44 13.81
N LEU A 227 -8.39 -42.18 13.94
CA LEU A 227 -8.46 -43.59 13.54
C LEU A 227 -8.20 -43.78 12.04
N ARG A 228 -8.75 -42.90 11.19
CA ARG A 228 -8.47 -42.90 9.74
C ARG A 228 -6.99 -42.65 9.46
N ARG A 229 -6.37 -41.69 10.15
CA ARG A 229 -4.95 -41.38 9.99
C ARG A 229 -4.07 -42.54 10.48
N LEU A 230 -4.42 -43.18 11.60
CA LEU A 230 -3.72 -44.35 12.13
C LEU A 230 -3.78 -45.55 11.16
N ASP A 231 -4.93 -45.80 10.54
CA ASP A 231 -5.06 -46.88 9.56
C ASP A 231 -4.22 -46.60 8.30
N ALA A 232 -4.04 -45.33 7.91
CA ALA A 232 -3.12 -44.93 6.84
C ALA A 232 -1.65 -45.12 7.25
N ILE A 233 -1.27 -44.72 8.48
CA ILE A 233 0.09 -44.87 9.02
C ILE A 233 0.51 -46.35 9.07
N ARG A 234 -0.41 -47.25 9.41
CA ARG A 234 -0.15 -48.70 9.41
C ARG A 234 0.30 -49.25 8.05
N SER A 235 -0.11 -48.61 6.95
CA SER A 235 0.26 -49.03 5.60
C SER A 235 1.61 -48.47 5.11
N MET A 236 2.30 -47.67 5.93
CA MET A 236 3.59 -47.10 5.57
C MET A 236 4.69 -48.15 5.62
N SER A 237 5.67 -48.04 4.72
CA SER A 237 6.84 -48.91 4.71
C SER A 237 7.86 -48.48 5.77
N LEU A 238 8.21 -49.40 6.67
CA LEU A 238 9.27 -49.23 7.69
C LEU A 238 10.67 -49.56 7.13
N THR A 239 10.86 -49.53 5.81
CA THR A 239 12.12 -49.96 5.19
C THR A 239 13.25 -48.99 5.50
N GLY A 240 14.19 -49.44 6.34
CA GLY A 240 15.39 -48.71 6.70
C GLY A 240 15.17 -47.59 7.71
N PRO A 241 16.26 -46.93 8.17
CA PRO A 241 16.20 -45.93 9.25
C PRO A 241 15.28 -44.73 8.93
N ASP A 242 15.25 -44.30 7.66
CA ASP A 242 14.42 -43.17 7.22
C ASP A 242 12.92 -43.51 7.26
N GLY A 243 12.55 -44.76 6.94
CA GLY A 243 11.17 -45.23 7.01
C GLY A 243 10.64 -45.21 8.45
N CYS A 244 11.43 -45.73 9.40
CA CYS A 244 11.08 -45.69 10.83
C CYS A 244 10.93 -44.24 11.34
N LYS A 245 11.81 -43.33 10.91
CA LYS A 245 11.73 -41.92 11.29
C LYS A 245 10.45 -41.24 10.81
N ILE A 246 10.04 -41.49 9.56
CA ILE A 246 8.79 -40.95 9.01
C ILE A 246 7.59 -41.52 9.77
N PHE A 247 7.56 -42.84 10.00
CA PHE A 247 6.49 -43.50 10.75
C PHE A 247 6.28 -42.91 12.15
N TYR A 248 7.35 -42.78 12.94
CA TYR A 248 7.23 -42.20 14.30
C TYR A 248 6.94 -40.70 14.30
N SER A 249 7.28 -39.98 13.23
CA SER A 249 6.89 -38.58 13.06
C SER A 249 5.40 -38.44 12.84
N GLU A 250 4.86 -39.18 11.86
CA GLU A 250 3.43 -39.22 11.54
C GLU A 250 2.58 -39.72 12.72
N LEU A 251 3.00 -40.79 13.39
CA LEU A 251 2.29 -41.34 14.54
C LEU A 251 2.23 -40.34 15.71
N SER A 252 3.34 -39.62 15.95
CA SER A 252 3.39 -38.62 17.01
C SER A 252 2.60 -37.35 16.68
N GLU A 253 2.51 -36.97 15.41
CA GLU A 253 1.72 -35.83 14.97
C GLU A 253 0.23 -36.17 15.03
N CYS A 254 -0.14 -37.39 14.61
CA CYS A 254 -1.50 -37.91 14.69
C CYS A 254 -2.06 -37.85 16.12
N ILE A 255 -1.29 -38.29 17.13
CA ILE A 255 -1.77 -38.24 18.51
C ILE A 255 -1.81 -36.81 19.07
N ARG A 256 -0.89 -35.92 18.67
CA ARG A 256 -0.94 -34.50 19.05
C ARG A 256 -2.17 -33.81 18.45
N GLU A 257 -2.42 -34.02 17.16
CA GLU A 257 -3.61 -33.50 16.47
C GLU A 257 -4.90 -34.04 17.11
N TYR A 258 -4.95 -35.32 17.46
CA TYR A 258 -6.08 -35.89 18.18
C TYR A 258 -6.32 -35.20 19.52
N MET A 259 -5.28 -35.04 20.34
CA MET A 259 -5.38 -34.41 21.66
C MET A 259 -5.75 -32.92 21.55
N GLU A 260 -5.25 -32.23 20.53
CA GLU A 260 -5.60 -30.85 20.21
C GLU A 260 -7.08 -30.70 19.84
N ASN A 261 -7.57 -31.54 18.93
CA ASN A 261 -8.96 -31.50 18.51
C ASN A 261 -9.93 -31.96 19.62
N ARG A 262 -9.52 -32.93 20.45
CA ARG A 262 -10.35 -33.51 21.52
C ARG A 262 -10.42 -32.62 22.76
N TYR A 263 -9.28 -32.10 23.22
CA TYR A 263 -9.18 -31.38 24.49
C TYR A 263 -8.95 -29.88 24.31
N SER A 264 -8.98 -29.37 23.06
CA SER A 264 -8.79 -27.95 22.72
C SER A 264 -7.48 -27.36 23.26
N ILE A 265 -6.41 -28.17 23.25
CA ILE A 265 -5.04 -27.75 23.59
C ILE A 265 -4.22 -27.51 22.32
N ARG A 266 -3.24 -26.61 22.33
CA ARG A 266 -2.37 -26.34 21.16
C ARG A 266 -1.22 -27.35 21.06
N ALA A 267 -1.54 -28.65 20.99
CA ALA A 267 -0.55 -29.72 21.10
C ALA A 267 0.48 -29.72 19.97
N LEU A 268 0.11 -29.33 18.74
CA LEU A 268 1.02 -29.29 17.59
C LEU A 268 2.07 -28.18 17.69
N GLU A 269 1.80 -27.14 18.48
CA GLU A 269 2.72 -26.02 18.69
C GLU A 269 3.60 -26.18 19.94
N MET A 270 3.37 -27.23 20.73
CA MET A 270 4.11 -27.50 21.95
C MET A 270 5.32 -28.39 21.67
N THR A 271 6.41 -28.14 22.38
CA THR A 271 7.51 -29.12 22.49
C THR A 271 7.02 -30.40 23.19
N THR A 272 7.72 -31.53 23.03
CA THR A 272 7.31 -32.80 23.67
C THR A 272 7.16 -32.66 25.19
N GLU A 273 8.06 -31.92 25.85
CA GLU A 273 8.00 -31.68 27.30
C GLU A 273 6.78 -30.84 27.70
N GLU A 274 6.49 -29.76 26.98
CA GLU A 274 5.32 -28.91 27.22
C GLU A 274 4.02 -29.67 26.98
N PHE A 275 3.96 -30.47 25.91
CA PHE A 275 2.82 -31.31 25.59
C PHE A 275 2.52 -32.28 26.74
N LEU A 276 3.52 -33.06 27.18
CA LEU A 276 3.34 -34.01 28.28
C LEU A 276 2.95 -33.33 29.60
N LYS A 277 3.53 -32.17 29.91
CA LYS A 277 3.16 -31.37 31.08
C LYS A 277 1.73 -30.83 31.01
N SER A 278 1.27 -30.44 29.81
CA SER A 278 -0.09 -29.96 29.60
C SER A 278 -1.13 -31.04 29.90
N LEU A 279 -0.83 -32.30 29.58
CA LEU A 279 -1.69 -33.45 29.85
C LEU A 279 -1.82 -33.74 31.35
N THR A 280 -0.72 -33.63 32.11
CA THR A 280 -0.77 -33.74 33.59
C THR A 280 -1.64 -32.65 34.20
N THR A 281 -1.47 -31.42 33.72
CA THR A 281 -2.12 -30.24 34.31
C THR A 281 -3.62 -30.21 34.02
N GLY A 282 -4.02 -30.64 32.83
CA GLY A 282 -5.42 -30.68 32.42
C GLY A 282 -6.21 -31.88 32.92
N ALA A 283 -5.55 -32.88 33.53
CA ALA A 283 -6.15 -34.14 33.98
C ALA A 283 -6.99 -34.84 32.89
N TYR A 284 -6.55 -34.74 31.62
CA TYR A 284 -7.29 -35.26 30.46
C TYR A 284 -7.23 -36.78 30.32
N LEU A 285 -6.17 -37.39 30.87
CA LEU A 285 -5.88 -38.82 30.82
C LEU A 285 -5.76 -39.35 32.24
N ASN A 286 -6.09 -40.63 32.43
CA ASN A 286 -5.77 -41.31 33.68
C ASN A 286 -4.26 -41.61 33.79
N GLN A 287 -3.80 -42.00 34.98
CA GLN A 287 -2.36 -42.20 35.24
C GLN A 287 -1.71 -43.26 34.33
N GLU A 288 -2.44 -44.31 33.99
CA GLU A 288 -1.95 -45.40 33.13
C GLU A 288 -1.82 -44.94 31.67
N GLN A 289 -2.87 -44.29 31.13
CA GLN A 289 -2.88 -43.69 29.80
C GLN A 289 -1.78 -42.64 29.64
N GLN A 290 -1.56 -41.84 30.68
CA GLN A 290 -0.51 -40.84 30.70
C GLN A 290 0.88 -41.47 30.68
N ALA A 291 1.10 -42.54 31.46
CA ALA A 291 2.37 -43.28 31.46
C ALA A 291 2.67 -43.91 30.09
N LEU A 292 1.65 -44.52 29.46
CA LEU A 292 1.76 -45.09 28.11
C LEU A 292 2.12 -44.03 27.07
N LEU A 293 1.43 -42.89 27.07
CA LEU A 293 1.70 -41.81 26.11
C LEU A 293 3.07 -41.17 26.33
N ASN A 294 3.51 -41.04 27.59
CA ASN A 294 4.85 -40.55 27.91
C ASN A 294 5.93 -41.49 27.37
N GLY A 295 5.80 -42.81 27.62
CA GLY A 295 6.71 -43.81 27.09
C GLY A 295 6.80 -43.78 25.56
N PHE A 296 5.66 -43.69 24.89
CA PHE A 296 5.62 -43.53 23.43
C PHE A 296 6.32 -42.26 22.95
N MET A 297 6.06 -41.11 23.58
CA MET A 297 6.66 -39.83 23.16
C MET A 297 8.19 -39.85 23.33
N GLN A 298 8.70 -40.44 24.40
CA GLN A 298 10.13 -40.62 24.61
C GLN A 298 10.75 -41.55 23.55
N GLN A 299 10.09 -42.67 23.26
CA GLN A 299 10.54 -43.59 22.21
C GLN A 299 10.56 -42.90 20.83
N SER A 300 9.52 -42.13 20.51
CA SER A 300 9.44 -41.35 19.27
C SER A 300 10.62 -40.38 19.11
N ASP A 301 11.00 -39.68 20.18
CA ASP A 301 12.12 -38.74 20.15
C ASP A 301 13.47 -39.45 19.99
N LEU A 302 13.65 -40.65 20.58
CA LEU A 302 14.83 -41.48 20.35
C LEU A 302 14.96 -41.92 18.87
N VAL A 303 13.86 -42.28 18.22
CA VAL A 303 13.87 -42.65 16.79
C VAL A 303 14.19 -41.44 15.92
N LYS A 304 13.59 -40.28 16.20
CA LYS A 304 13.73 -39.06 15.38
C LYS A 304 15.11 -38.42 15.46
N PHE A 305 15.71 -38.45 16.64
CA PHE A 305 16.90 -37.65 16.96
C PHE A 305 18.12 -38.48 17.37
N ALA A 306 17.94 -39.71 17.88
CA ALA A 306 19.03 -40.53 18.40
C ALA A 306 19.41 -41.72 17.50
N ASN A 307 18.94 -41.75 16.24
CA ASN A 307 19.16 -42.84 15.27
C ASN A 307 18.78 -44.23 15.81
N HIS A 308 17.84 -44.30 16.76
CA HIS A 308 17.32 -45.57 17.24
C HIS A 308 16.45 -46.23 16.16
N SER A 309 16.68 -47.51 15.88
CA SER A 309 15.93 -48.28 14.88
C SER A 309 15.12 -49.36 15.61
N PRO A 310 13.84 -49.10 15.90
CA PRO A 310 12.97 -50.07 16.56
C PRO A 310 12.64 -51.22 15.61
N SER A 311 12.32 -52.38 16.17
CA SER A 311 11.83 -53.52 15.39
C SER A 311 10.40 -53.29 14.87
N ASP A 312 10.01 -54.03 13.83
CA ASP A 312 8.64 -53.98 13.30
C ASP A 312 7.59 -54.30 14.37
N ASP A 313 7.91 -55.22 15.28
CA ASP A 313 7.04 -55.58 16.42
C ASP A 313 6.85 -54.41 17.41
N GLU A 314 7.91 -53.64 17.67
CA GLU A 314 7.84 -52.44 18.52
C GLU A 314 7.07 -51.29 17.86
N ALA A 315 7.21 -51.14 16.54
CA ALA A 315 6.45 -50.16 15.76
C ALA A 315 4.95 -50.50 15.74
N GLU A 316 4.60 -51.78 15.53
CA GLU A 316 3.22 -52.25 15.56
C GLU A 316 2.62 -52.13 16.97
N ALA A 317 3.40 -52.43 18.02
CA ALA A 317 2.99 -52.22 19.41
C ALA A 317 2.72 -50.74 19.70
N SER A 318 3.57 -49.84 19.23
CA SER A 318 3.40 -48.39 19.39
C SER A 318 2.13 -47.89 18.71
N LEU A 319 1.86 -48.34 17.48
CA LEU A 319 0.65 -48.00 16.76
C LEU A 319 -0.59 -48.50 17.49
N ARG A 320 -0.55 -49.74 18.00
CA ARG A 320 -1.63 -50.35 18.78
C ARG A 320 -1.93 -49.57 20.05
N HIS A 321 -0.92 -49.21 20.83
CA HIS A 321 -1.10 -48.42 22.06
C HIS A 321 -1.74 -47.06 21.78
N ILE A 322 -1.34 -46.38 20.70
CA ILE A 322 -1.92 -45.10 20.31
C ILE A 322 -3.38 -45.26 19.84
N LYS A 323 -3.68 -46.34 19.12
CA LYS A 323 -5.06 -46.66 18.71
C LYS A 323 -5.96 -46.95 19.91
N GLU A 324 -5.48 -47.74 20.86
CA GLU A 324 -6.18 -48.05 22.11
C GLU A 324 -6.42 -46.78 22.95
N LEU A 325 -5.44 -45.87 23.00
CA LEU A 325 -5.59 -44.58 23.69
C LEU A 325 -6.68 -43.72 23.06
N VAL A 326 -6.73 -43.62 21.73
CA VAL A 326 -7.77 -42.87 21.00
C VAL A 326 -9.15 -43.48 21.26
N GLU A 327 -9.28 -44.81 21.18
CA GLU A 327 -10.54 -45.50 21.46
C GLU A 327 -11.01 -45.34 22.90
N ALA A 328 -10.09 -45.39 23.87
CA ALA A 328 -10.41 -45.23 25.28
C ALA A 328 -10.82 -43.80 25.67
N THR A 329 -10.47 -42.80 24.85
CA THR A 329 -10.70 -41.37 25.13
C THR A 329 -11.70 -40.71 24.19
N LYS A 330 -12.33 -41.50 23.31
CA LYS A 330 -13.30 -41.01 22.33
C LYS A 330 -14.49 -40.31 22.99
N GLU A 331 -15.00 -39.30 22.30
CA GLU A 331 -16.25 -38.63 22.67
C GLU A 331 -17.41 -39.59 22.44
N LEU A 332 -18.11 -39.93 23.53
CA LEU A 332 -19.39 -40.62 23.43
C LEU A 332 -20.45 -39.60 23.00
N PRO A 333 -21.31 -39.91 22.01
CA PRO A 333 -22.36 -38.98 21.60
C PRO A 333 -23.30 -38.69 22.78
N GLU A 334 -23.51 -37.40 23.04
CA GLU A 334 -24.56 -36.92 23.95
C GLU A 334 -25.91 -37.43 23.43
N GLN A 335 -26.64 -38.19 24.26
CA GLN A 335 -28.01 -38.57 23.92
C GLN A 335 -28.85 -37.29 23.89
N PRO A 336 -29.65 -37.04 22.83
CA PRO A 336 -30.45 -35.83 22.75
C PRO A 336 -31.46 -35.82 23.89
N ASP A 337 -31.32 -34.86 24.80
CA ASP A 337 -32.26 -34.60 25.88
C ASP A 337 -33.68 -34.47 25.32
N THR A 338 -34.54 -35.39 25.75
CA THR A 338 -35.98 -35.34 25.50
C THR A 338 -36.54 -34.15 26.26
N GLN A 339 -36.69 -33.02 25.58
CA GLN A 339 -37.34 -31.83 26.14
C GLN A 339 -38.78 -32.17 26.53
N SER A 340 -39.04 -32.14 27.84
CA SER A 340 -40.35 -32.29 28.44
C SER A 340 -41.23 -31.10 28.06
N VAL A 341 -42.19 -31.36 27.17
CA VAL A 341 -43.28 -30.43 26.85
C VAL A 341 -44.22 -30.37 28.06
N SER A 342 -44.14 -29.30 28.84
CA SER A 342 -45.15 -28.98 29.86
C SER A 342 -46.30 -28.20 29.22
N VAL A 343 -47.40 -28.91 28.95
CA VAL A 343 -48.68 -28.33 28.51
C VAL A 343 -49.31 -27.61 29.72
N GLN A 344 -49.37 -26.27 29.67
CA GLN A 344 -50.16 -25.51 30.62
C GLN A 344 -51.66 -25.72 30.33
N THR A 345 -52.32 -26.46 31.21
CA THR A 345 -53.78 -26.58 31.24
C THR A 345 -54.33 -25.33 31.93
N THR A 346 -55.05 -24.51 31.18
CA THR A 346 -55.86 -23.40 31.69
C THR A 346 -57.22 -23.95 32.10
N LEU A 347 -57.65 -23.69 33.34
CA LEU A 347 -59.03 -23.82 33.80
C LEU A 347 -59.55 -22.46 34.23
#